data_AF-G9NWI5-F1
#
_entry.id   AF-G9NWI5-F1
#
_cell.length_a   1.000
_cell.length_b   1.000
_cell.length_c   1.000
_cell.angle_alpha   90.00
_cell.angle_beta   90.00
_cell.angle_gamma   90.00
#
_symmetry.space_group_name_H-M   'P 1'
#
loop_
_entity.id
_entity.type
_entity.pdbx_description
1 polymer ?
#
loop_
_entity_poly.entity_id
_entity_poly.type
_entity_poly.pdbx_seq_one_letter_code
_entity_poly.pdbx_strand_id
1 'polypeptide(L)'
;MGSAFAINAIIESSAVSLLPSAPLTAPLSKAEQQSSPSSSSVCSVLPAFADLTNAATTATVTLPTDNDAANNNKINNPILVALPTQSKVGQTVAQCPLCRGNLWSYYADAGTLVTYLIASTLDRPWELEPDVHIYTRSRREFVSLNDGKPQFEENYPDRAVFYRPETKERVDALTKLQGMWRKQIRAAYKAQFAKI
;
A
#
# COMPACT_ATOMS: atom_id res chain seq x y z
N MET A 1 6.27 5.70 -7.66
CA MET A 1 7.31 5.59 -6.62
C MET A 1 7.24 4.18 -6.04
N GLY A 2 7.98 3.23 -6.60
CA GLY A 2 8.20 1.94 -5.95
C GLY A 2 9.36 2.09 -4.97
N SER A 3 9.19 1.70 -3.72
CA SER A 3 10.33 1.57 -2.81
C SER A 3 11.11 0.33 -3.24
N ALA A 4 12.27 0.56 -3.86
CA ALA A 4 13.26 -0.50 -3.91
C ALA A 4 13.65 -0.79 -2.45
N PHE A 5 13.56 -2.05 -2.01
CA PHE A 5 13.97 -2.50 -0.67
C PHE A 5 13.06 -2.09 0.50
N ALA A 6 11.73 -2.09 0.33
CA ALA A 6 10.82 -1.99 1.48
C ALA A 6 10.45 -3.36 2.04
N ILE A 7 10.61 -3.52 3.36
CA ILE A 7 9.97 -4.60 4.11
C ILE A 7 8.49 -4.24 4.20
N ASN A 8 7.62 -5.11 3.68
CA ASN A 8 6.18 -4.96 3.83
C ASN A 8 5.68 -6.00 4.84
N ALA A 9 4.92 -5.54 5.83
CA ALA A 9 4.17 -6.41 6.72
C ALA A 9 2.74 -6.56 6.20
N ILE A 10 2.25 -7.80 6.12
CA ILE A 10 0.87 -8.10 5.73
C ILE A 10 0.05 -8.21 7.00
N ILE A 11 -0.88 -7.28 7.20
CA ILE A 11 -1.72 -7.24 8.40
C ILE A 11 -3.20 -7.19 8.02
N GLU A 12 -4.03 -7.80 8.87
CA GLU A 12 -5.49 -7.65 8.79
C GLU A 12 -5.87 -6.19 9.03
N SER A 13 -6.58 -5.58 8.09
CA SER A 13 -6.94 -4.16 8.23
C SER A 13 -7.83 -3.91 9.45
N SER A 14 -8.69 -4.87 9.83
CA SER A 14 -9.55 -4.76 11.01
C SER A 14 -8.78 -4.75 12.34
N ALA A 15 -7.52 -5.18 12.34
CA ALA A 15 -6.66 -5.14 13.52
C ALA A 15 -5.89 -3.80 13.64
N VAL A 16 -6.01 -2.91 12.65
CA VAL A 16 -5.37 -1.59 12.67
C VAL A 16 -6.31 -0.59 13.33
N SER A 17 -5.81 0.10 14.36
CA SER A 17 -6.48 1.24 14.98
C SER A 17 -5.61 2.48 14.86
N LEU A 18 -6.24 3.62 14.58
CA LEU A 18 -5.54 4.90 14.54
C LEU A 18 -5.36 5.41 15.97
N LEU A 19 -4.11 5.63 16.36
CA LEU A 19 -3.78 6.29 17.61
C LEU A 19 -3.82 7.82 17.44
N PRO A 20 -4.01 8.59 18.53
CA PRO A 20 -3.81 10.04 18.49
C PRO A 20 -2.42 10.39 17.98
N SER A 21 -2.31 11.55 17.32
CA SER A 21 -1.02 12.04 16.82
C SER A 21 0.01 12.15 17.96
N ALA A 22 1.19 11.58 17.74
CA ALA A 22 2.34 11.70 18.62
C ALA A 22 3.43 12.56 17.94
N PRO A 23 4.26 13.28 18.71
CA PRO A 23 5.39 14.01 18.16
C PRO A 23 6.33 13.08 17.38
N LEU A 24 6.83 13.54 16.24
CA LEU A 24 7.77 12.76 15.43
C LEU A 24 9.04 12.46 16.22
N THR A 25 9.38 11.17 16.35
CA THR A 25 10.61 10.71 17.01
C THR A 25 11.85 10.98 16.16
N ALA A 26 11.70 11.17 14.84
CA ALA A 26 12.78 11.46 13.90
C ALA A 26 12.58 12.82 13.21
N PRO A 27 13.64 13.64 13.05
CA PRO A 27 13.55 14.89 12.32
C PRO A 27 13.27 14.61 10.85
N LEU A 28 12.17 15.18 10.34
CA LEU A 28 11.85 15.16 8.92
C LEU A 28 12.76 16.18 8.21
N SER A 29 13.58 15.74 7.25
CA SER A 29 14.22 16.66 6.33
C SER A 29 13.13 17.34 5.49
N LYS A 30 13.08 18.68 5.47
CA LYS A 30 12.22 19.43 4.55
C LYS A 30 12.57 19.03 3.12
N ALA A 31 11.75 18.19 2.50
CA ALA A 31 11.82 17.99 1.06
C ALA A 31 11.23 19.24 0.40
N GLU A 32 12.05 19.97 -0.35
CA GLU A 32 11.58 21.07 -1.19
C GLU A 32 10.61 20.53 -2.23
N GLN A 33 9.37 21.03 -2.18
CA GLN A 33 8.30 20.66 -3.10
C GLN A 33 8.55 21.33 -4.46
N GLN A 34 9.29 20.67 -5.33
CA GLN A 34 9.23 20.94 -6.77
C GLN A 34 8.43 19.82 -7.44
N SER A 35 7.11 20.01 -7.53
CA SER A 35 6.25 19.20 -8.39
C SER A 35 6.00 19.94 -9.70
N SER A 36 6.73 19.59 -10.75
CA SER A 36 6.38 19.96 -12.12
C SER A 36 5.18 19.14 -12.60
N PRO A 37 4.16 19.72 -13.26
CA PRO A 37 3.04 18.95 -13.79
C PRO A 37 3.49 18.22 -15.05
N SER A 38 3.89 16.95 -14.92
CA SER A 38 4.04 16.08 -16.08
C SER A 38 2.66 15.58 -16.49
N SER A 39 2.14 16.13 -17.59
CA SER A 39 1.03 15.54 -18.36
C SER A 39 1.51 14.23 -18.97
N SER A 40 1.42 13.15 -18.19
CA SER A 40 1.55 11.78 -18.69
C SER A 40 0.15 11.20 -18.81
N SER A 41 -0.22 10.79 -20.03
CA SER A 41 -1.41 9.98 -20.30
C SER A 41 -1.57 8.91 -19.23
N VAL A 42 -2.65 9.03 -18.45
CA VAL A 42 -2.91 8.21 -17.27
C VAL A 42 -3.10 6.78 -17.76
N CYS A 43 -2.17 5.89 -17.43
CA CYS A 43 -2.46 4.46 -17.49
C CYS A 43 -3.68 4.25 -16.59
N SER A 44 -4.83 3.86 -17.15
CA SER A 44 -6.11 3.98 -16.47
C SER A 44 -6.20 3.02 -15.28
N VAL A 45 -6.31 3.59 -14.07
CA VAL A 45 -6.78 2.88 -12.88
C VAL A 45 -8.24 2.49 -13.10
N LEU A 46 -8.65 1.29 -12.68
CA LEU A 46 -10.06 0.88 -12.65
C LEU A 46 -10.82 1.81 -11.67
N PRO A 47 -11.77 2.66 -12.11
CA PRO A 47 -12.45 3.61 -11.22
C PRO A 47 -13.13 2.92 -10.05
N ALA A 48 -13.75 1.76 -10.29
CA ALA A 48 -14.37 0.96 -9.24
C ALA A 48 -13.37 0.54 -8.14
N PHE A 49 -12.10 0.30 -8.47
CA PHE A 49 -11.10 -0.01 -7.45
C PHE A 49 -10.74 1.22 -6.62
N ALA A 50 -10.60 2.39 -7.25
CA ALA A 50 -10.37 3.65 -6.54
C ALA A 50 -11.54 3.96 -5.59
N ASP A 51 -12.78 3.82 -6.06
CA ASP A 51 -14.00 4.03 -5.27
C ASP A 51 -14.08 3.07 -4.08
N LEU A 52 -13.88 1.77 -4.32
CA LEU A 52 -13.95 0.73 -3.28
C LEU A 52 -12.85 0.85 -2.22
N THR A 53 -11.78 1.57 -2.53
CA THR A 53 -10.69 1.84 -1.58
C THR A 53 -10.71 3.28 -1.07
N ASN A 54 -11.77 4.05 -1.35
CA ASN A 54 -11.92 5.46 -0.98
C ASN A 54 -10.72 6.33 -1.39
N ALA A 55 -10.15 6.04 -2.56
CA ALA A 55 -8.92 6.66 -3.03
C ALA A 55 -9.20 7.70 -4.11
N ALA A 56 -8.51 8.83 -4.04
CA ALA A 56 -8.51 9.81 -5.12
C ALA A 56 -7.69 9.28 -6.31
N THR A 57 -8.21 9.45 -7.53
CA THR A 57 -7.50 9.11 -8.79
C THR A 57 -6.53 10.20 -9.24
N THR A 58 -6.55 11.37 -8.59
CA THR A 58 -5.66 12.50 -8.88
C THR A 58 -4.90 12.89 -7.62
N ALA A 59 -3.58 13.04 -7.71
CA ALA A 59 -2.70 13.36 -6.58
C ALA A 59 -2.76 14.85 -6.13
N THR A 60 -3.83 15.58 -6.43
CA THR A 60 -3.98 16.99 -6.05
C THR A 60 -4.65 17.08 -4.69
N VAL A 61 -3.84 17.23 -3.63
CA VAL A 61 -4.35 17.60 -2.31
C VAL A 61 -3.78 18.95 -1.94
N THR A 62 -4.66 19.93 -1.73
CA THR A 62 -4.32 21.22 -1.12
C THR A 62 -3.83 20.96 0.29
N LEU A 63 -2.60 21.38 0.61
CA LEU A 63 -2.04 21.29 1.95
C LEU A 63 -2.97 21.99 2.95
N PRO A 64 -3.18 21.42 4.16
CA PRO A 64 -3.87 22.13 5.22
C PRO A 64 -3.09 23.39 5.59
N THR A 65 -3.71 24.56 5.55
CA THR A 65 -3.20 25.78 6.19
C THR A 65 -3.63 25.74 7.66
N ASP A 66 -2.75 26.17 8.58
CA ASP A 66 -2.82 25.91 10.04
C ASP A 66 -4.05 26.45 10.81
N ASN A 67 -5.14 26.88 10.18
CA ASN A 67 -6.13 27.76 10.80
C ASN A 67 -7.51 27.18 11.17
N ASP A 68 -7.77 25.87 11.15
CA ASP A 68 -9.09 25.34 11.55
C ASP A 68 -9.01 24.08 12.41
N ALA A 69 -9.81 23.98 13.49
CA ALA A 69 -9.93 22.76 14.30
C ALA A 69 -10.45 21.54 13.49
N ALA A 70 -11.10 21.77 12.35
CA ALA A 70 -11.44 20.76 11.35
C ALA A 70 -10.20 20.19 10.62
N ASN A 71 -9.08 20.94 10.55
CA ASN A 71 -7.83 20.48 9.95
C ASN A 71 -7.08 19.47 10.82
N ASN A 72 -7.22 19.47 12.15
CA ASN A 72 -6.54 18.48 12.99
C ASN A 72 -7.01 17.05 12.69
N ASN A 73 -8.31 16.84 12.43
CA ASN A 73 -8.83 15.55 11.98
C ASN A 73 -8.36 15.20 10.56
N LYS A 74 -8.11 16.19 9.69
CA LYS A 74 -7.60 15.99 8.33
C LYS A 74 -6.10 15.64 8.33
N ILE A 75 -5.33 16.16 9.29
CA ILE A 75 -3.90 15.83 9.50
C ILE A 75 -3.73 14.41 10.07
N ASN A 76 -4.71 13.91 10.82
CA ASN A 76 -4.63 12.58 11.43
C ASN A 76 -5.08 11.44 10.51
N ASN A 77 -5.66 11.77 9.35
CA ASN A 77 -6.13 10.77 8.40
C ASN A 77 -5.19 10.69 7.17
N PRO A 78 -4.72 9.49 6.80
CA PRO A 78 -3.93 9.31 5.59
C PRO A 78 -4.72 9.70 4.34
N ILE A 79 -4.00 10.26 3.37
CA ILE A 79 -4.54 10.53 2.05
C ILE A 79 -4.42 9.27 1.21
N LEU A 80 -5.55 8.75 0.74
CA LEU A 80 -5.59 7.57 -0.12
C LEU A 80 -5.51 7.98 -1.59
N VAL A 81 -4.51 7.48 -2.30
CA VAL A 81 -4.27 7.78 -3.72
C VAL A 81 -4.21 6.49 -4.52
N ALA A 82 -5.04 6.39 -5.56
CA ALA A 82 -5.00 5.25 -6.46
C ALA A 82 -3.94 5.46 -7.55
N LEU A 83 -2.98 4.56 -7.62
CA LEU A 83 -1.90 4.55 -8.59
C LEU A 83 -2.10 3.46 -9.64
N PRO A 84 -1.72 3.72 -10.90
CA PRO A 84 -1.81 2.70 -11.95
C PRO A 84 -0.81 1.56 -11.73
N THR A 85 -1.22 0.38 -12.19
CA THR A 85 -0.41 -0.84 -12.20
C THR A 85 -0.48 -1.49 -13.56
N GLN A 86 0.43 -2.42 -13.85
CA GLN A 86 0.45 -3.15 -15.13
C GLN A 86 -0.87 -3.91 -15.40
N SER A 87 -1.56 -4.35 -14.34
CA SER A 87 -2.87 -5.01 -14.41
C SER A 87 -4.03 -4.09 -14.81
N LYS A 88 -3.82 -2.75 -14.89
CA LYS A 88 -4.86 -1.72 -15.08
C LYS A 88 -5.93 -1.65 -13.98
N VAL A 89 -5.89 -2.51 -12.98
CA VAL A 89 -6.77 -2.40 -11.81
C VAL A 89 -6.32 -1.24 -10.92
N GLY A 90 -5.00 -1.13 -10.70
CA GLY A 90 -4.40 -0.14 -9.81
C GLY A 90 -4.03 -0.71 -8.44
N GLN A 91 -3.37 0.14 -7.65
CA GLN A 91 -3.11 -0.04 -6.23
C GLN A 91 -3.45 1.26 -5.50
N THR A 92 -3.96 1.17 -4.28
CA THR A 92 -4.20 2.36 -3.47
C THR A 92 -3.08 2.50 -2.46
N VAL A 93 -2.49 3.68 -2.38
CA VAL A 93 -1.42 4.00 -1.43
C VAL A 93 -1.94 5.00 -0.42
N ALA A 94 -1.78 4.69 0.86
CA ALA A 94 -2.03 5.61 1.95
C ALA A 94 -0.80 6.44 2.24
N GLN A 95 -0.94 7.76 2.24
CA GLN A 95 0.15 8.71 2.43
C GLN A 95 -0.08 9.57 3.66
N CYS A 96 1.00 9.89 4.38
CA CYS A 96 0.97 10.91 5.41
C CYS A 96 0.52 12.26 4.82
N PRO A 97 -0.44 12.97 5.41
CA PRO A 97 -0.90 14.25 4.87
C PRO A 97 0.14 15.37 5.00
N LEU A 98 1.14 15.22 5.87
CA LEU A 98 2.19 16.22 6.10
C LEU A 98 3.39 16.00 5.17
N CYS A 99 4.02 14.83 5.25
CA CYS A 99 5.25 14.55 4.51
C CYS A 99 5.04 13.82 3.18
N ARG A 100 3.81 13.36 2.89
CA ARG A 100 3.45 12.54 1.72
C ARG A 100 4.20 11.20 1.62
N GLY A 101 4.88 10.79 2.70
CA GLY A 101 5.47 9.47 2.83
C GLY A 101 4.40 8.39 2.77
N ASN A 102 4.69 7.31 2.05
CA ASN A 102 3.80 6.15 1.95
C ASN A 102 3.81 5.40 3.28
N LEU A 103 2.63 5.05 3.79
CA LEU A 103 2.45 4.34 5.06
C LEU A 103 2.06 2.88 4.80
N TRP A 104 1.08 2.66 3.92
CA TRP A 104 0.66 1.33 3.49
C TRP A 104 0.05 1.35 2.11
N SER A 105 -0.25 0.16 1.58
CA SER A 105 -0.98 -0.01 0.33
C SER A 105 -2.12 -1.02 0.44
N TYR A 106 -3.14 -0.83 -0.39
CA TYR A 106 -4.16 -1.82 -0.72
C TYR A 106 -3.93 -2.29 -2.15
N TYR A 107 -3.78 -3.60 -2.33
CA TYR A 107 -3.63 -4.22 -3.65
C TYR A 107 -4.94 -4.83 -4.13
N ALA A 108 -5.06 -4.99 -5.45
CA ALA A 108 -6.25 -5.54 -6.11
C ALA A 108 -6.69 -6.92 -5.58
N ASP A 109 -5.77 -7.73 -5.05
CA ASP A 109 -6.03 -9.11 -4.65
C ASP A 109 -6.88 -9.23 -3.38
N ALA A 110 -6.78 -8.24 -2.47
CA ALA A 110 -7.41 -8.26 -1.16
C ALA A 110 -8.12 -6.94 -0.79
N GLY A 111 -7.84 -5.84 -1.51
CA GLY A 111 -8.49 -4.56 -1.26
C GLY A 111 -8.25 -4.04 0.15
N THR A 112 -9.28 -3.45 0.74
CA THR A 112 -9.27 -2.92 2.11
C THR A 112 -9.27 -3.99 3.19
N LEU A 113 -9.38 -5.29 2.85
CA LEU A 113 -9.36 -6.39 3.82
C LEU A 113 -7.96 -6.65 4.39
N VAL A 114 -6.93 -6.35 3.60
CA VAL A 114 -5.52 -6.58 3.97
C VAL A 114 -4.72 -5.31 3.74
N THR A 115 -4.01 -4.89 4.77
CA THR A 115 -3.11 -3.75 4.72
C THR A 115 -1.69 -4.25 4.50
N TYR A 116 -1.04 -3.73 3.47
CA TYR A 116 0.38 -3.97 3.21
C TYR A 116 1.16 -2.79 3.78
N LEU A 117 1.51 -2.90 5.06
CA LEU A 117 2.18 -1.86 5.82
C LEU A 117 3.65 -1.78 5.42
N ILE A 118 4.16 -0.57 5.18
CA ILE A 118 5.58 -0.34 4.96
C ILE A 118 6.27 -0.40 6.32
N ALA A 119 6.87 -1.54 6.65
CA ALA A 119 7.41 -1.80 7.99
C ALA A 119 8.51 -0.82 8.40
N SER A 120 9.22 -0.21 7.45
CA SER A 120 10.24 0.81 7.73
C SER A 120 9.66 2.11 8.31
N THR A 121 8.35 2.31 8.30
CA THR A 121 7.70 3.47 8.92
C THR A 121 7.27 3.23 10.37
N LEU A 122 7.53 2.03 10.92
CA LEU A 122 7.28 1.74 12.32
C LEU A 122 8.33 2.41 13.22
N ASP A 123 8.04 2.53 14.51
CA ASP A 123 8.99 3.10 15.49
C ASP A 123 10.21 2.19 15.72
N ARG A 124 10.01 0.87 15.58
CA ARG A 124 11.05 -0.16 15.80
C ARG A 124 11.15 -1.12 14.61
N PRO A 125 11.52 -0.63 13.42
CA PRO A 125 11.55 -1.44 12.21
C PRO A 125 12.59 -2.55 12.28
N TRP A 126 13.63 -2.40 13.11
CA TRP A 126 14.69 -3.38 13.33
C TRP A 126 14.21 -4.65 14.08
N GLU A 127 13.02 -4.65 14.66
CA GLU A 127 12.43 -5.85 15.27
C GLU A 127 11.77 -6.77 14.23
N LEU A 128 11.66 -6.33 12.98
CA LEU A 128 11.05 -7.09 11.90
C LEU A 128 12.09 -7.56 10.89
N GLU A 129 12.14 -8.88 10.71
CA GLU A 129 12.90 -9.53 9.64
C GLU A 129 11.96 -9.95 8.51
N PRO A 130 12.42 -9.93 7.23
CA PRO A 130 11.64 -10.50 6.14
C PRO A 130 11.56 -12.03 6.28
N ASP A 131 10.37 -12.57 6.05
CA ASP A 131 10.17 -14.02 5.93
C ASP A 131 10.57 -14.53 4.53
N VAL A 132 10.53 -13.66 3.52
CA VAL A 132 10.76 -13.98 2.10
C VAL A 132 11.15 -12.74 1.30
N HIS A 133 11.96 -12.92 0.25
CA HIS A 133 12.24 -11.90 -0.77
C HIS A 133 11.52 -12.24 -2.07
N ILE A 134 10.80 -11.26 -2.63
CA ILE A 134 10.11 -11.38 -3.92
C ILE A 134 10.60 -10.30 -4.89
N TYR A 135 10.40 -10.54 -6.18
CA TYR A 135 10.90 -9.68 -7.26
C TYR A 135 12.42 -9.49 -7.26
N THR A 136 13.19 -10.52 -6.91
CA THR A 136 14.67 -10.44 -6.88
C THR A 136 15.30 -10.20 -8.25
N ARG A 137 14.55 -10.40 -9.35
CA ARG A 137 15.03 -10.11 -10.71
C ARG A 137 15.43 -8.66 -10.95
N SER A 138 14.82 -7.73 -10.20
CA SER A 138 15.10 -6.29 -10.30
C SER A 138 16.03 -5.79 -9.19
N ARG A 139 16.61 -6.70 -8.39
CA ARG A 139 17.60 -6.38 -7.36
C ARG A 139 18.82 -5.71 -8.01
N ARG A 140 19.32 -4.64 -7.37
CA ARG A 140 20.54 -3.95 -7.80
C ARG A 140 21.78 -4.74 -7.37
N GLU A 141 22.82 -4.72 -8.18
CA GLU A 141 24.06 -5.49 -7.96
C GLU A 141 24.73 -5.21 -6.61
N PHE A 142 24.61 -3.99 -6.08
CA PHE A 142 25.17 -3.61 -4.78
C PHE A 142 24.38 -4.14 -3.57
N VAL A 143 23.21 -4.76 -3.76
CA VAL A 143 22.39 -5.31 -2.66
C VAL A 143 22.59 -6.81 -2.55
N SER A 144 23.12 -7.25 -1.41
CA SER A 144 23.29 -8.66 -1.06
C SER A 144 22.17 -9.15 -0.14
N LEU A 145 21.61 -10.33 -0.43
CA LEU A 145 20.57 -10.98 0.37
C LEU A 145 21.14 -12.28 0.95
N ASN A 146 21.82 -12.17 2.09
CA ASN A 146 22.59 -13.27 2.70
C ASN A 146 21.96 -13.79 4.01
N ASP A 147 20.65 -13.63 4.17
CA ASP A 147 19.90 -14.01 5.37
C ASP A 147 19.37 -15.45 5.35
N GLY A 148 19.62 -16.20 4.26
CA GLY A 148 19.16 -17.57 4.09
C GLY A 148 17.65 -17.70 3.89
N LYS A 149 16.91 -16.59 3.73
CA LYS A 149 15.47 -16.61 3.49
C LYS A 149 15.17 -16.98 2.03
N PRO A 150 13.99 -17.57 1.74
CA PRO A 150 13.60 -17.86 0.36
C PRO A 150 13.59 -16.59 -0.52
N GLN A 151 14.07 -16.73 -1.75
CA GLN A 151 14.18 -15.65 -2.73
C GLN A 151 13.49 -16.05 -4.03
N PHE A 152 12.62 -15.17 -4.54
CA PHE A 152 11.86 -15.39 -5.77
C PHE A 152 12.06 -14.23 -6.75
N GLU A 153 12.36 -14.57 -8.00
CA GLU A 153 12.57 -13.61 -9.09
C GLU A 153 11.32 -12.77 -9.40
N GLU A 154 10.14 -13.31 -9.10
CA GLU A 154 8.85 -12.65 -9.24
C GLU A 154 8.05 -12.80 -7.93
N ASN A 155 6.74 -12.97 -8.03
CA ASN A 155 5.91 -13.26 -6.86
C ASN A 155 6.15 -14.70 -6.36
N TYR A 156 5.90 -14.97 -5.08
CA TYR A 156 5.94 -16.35 -4.57
C TYR A 156 4.83 -17.21 -5.19
N PRO A 157 5.05 -18.54 -5.37
CA PRO A 157 4.02 -19.43 -5.92
C PRO A 157 2.81 -19.60 -5.01
N ASP A 158 3.06 -19.73 -3.70
CA ASP A 158 2.03 -19.86 -2.68
C ASP A 158 2.37 -18.99 -1.48
N ARG A 159 1.48 -18.02 -1.21
CA ARG A 159 1.58 -17.13 -0.04
C ARG A 159 1.36 -17.88 1.26
N ALA A 160 0.51 -18.91 1.24
CA ALA A 160 0.03 -19.57 2.43
C ALA A 160 1.14 -20.27 3.23
N VAL A 161 2.22 -20.67 2.54
CA VAL A 161 3.40 -21.29 3.14
C VAL A 161 4.14 -20.36 4.11
N PHE A 162 4.01 -19.03 3.93
CA PHE A 162 4.69 -18.03 4.76
C PHE A 162 3.83 -17.52 5.92
N TYR A 163 2.58 -18.00 6.06
CA TYR A 163 1.75 -17.61 7.19
C TYR A 163 2.16 -18.34 8.46
N ARG A 164 2.29 -17.58 9.56
CA ARG A 164 2.58 -18.16 10.86
C ARG A 164 1.38 -19.00 11.33
N PRO A 165 1.61 -20.16 11.99
CA PRO A 165 0.53 -21.07 12.39
C PRO A 165 -0.60 -20.38 13.18
N GLU A 166 -0.27 -19.43 14.05
CA GLU A 166 -1.21 -18.67 14.87
C GLU A 166 -2.13 -17.72 14.07
N THR A 167 -1.82 -17.48 12.80
CA THR A 167 -2.62 -16.63 11.92
C THR A 167 -3.66 -17.42 11.11
N LYS A 168 -3.59 -18.76 11.11
CA LYS A 168 -4.34 -19.63 10.19
C LYS A 168 -5.84 -19.38 10.20
N GLU A 169 -6.46 -19.34 11.38
CA GLU A 169 -7.92 -19.13 11.51
C GLU A 169 -8.35 -17.77 10.93
N ARG A 170 -7.54 -16.73 11.15
CA ARG A 170 -7.80 -15.37 10.68
C ARG A 170 -7.63 -15.27 9.16
N VAL A 171 -6.58 -15.91 8.63
CA VAL A 171 -6.35 -16.03 7.18
C VAL A 171 -7.48 -16.79 6.49
N ASP A 172 -7.97 -17.88 7.08
CA ASP A 172 -9.06 -18.69 6.51
C ASP A 172 -10.37 -17.88 6.45
N ALA A 173 -10.65 -17.08 7.48
CA ALA A 173 -11.79 -16.15 7.48
C ALA A 173 -11.63 -15.06 6.40
N LEU A 174 -10.45 -14.46 6.30
CA LEU A 174 -10.13 -13.46 5.28
C LEU A 174 -10.26 -14.01 3.86
N THR A 175 -9.84 -15.26 3.62
CA THR A 175 -9.84 -15.87 2.28
C THR A 175 -11.25 -15.90 1.68
N LYS A 176 -12.28 -16.13 2.51
CA LYS A 176 -13.68 -16.09 2.06
C LYS A 176 -14.08 -14.68 1.60
N LEU A 177 -13.74 -13.67 2.39
CA LEU A 177 -14.01 -12.26 2.07
C LEU A 177 -13.24 -11.80 0.83
N GLN A 178 -11.98 -12.21 0.69
CA GLN A 178 -11.16 -11.97 -0.50
C GLN A 178 -11.78 -12.61 -1.74
N GLY A 179 -12.41 -13.78 -1.61
CA GLY A 179 -13.16 -14.41 -2.69
C GLY A 179 -14.31 -13.54 -3.22
N MET A 180 -15.07 -12.91 -2.32
CA MET A 180 -16.14 -11.97 -2.70
C MET A 180 -15.58 -10.69 -3.33
N TRP A 181 -14.56 -10.11 -2.72
CA TRP A 181 -13.83 -8.95 -3.24
C TRP A 181 -13.34 -9.17 -4.68
N ARG A 182 -12.65 -10.30 -4.92
CA ARG A 182 -12.11 -10.64 -6.24
C ARG A 182 -13.21 -10.79 -7.28
N LYS A 183 -14.38 -11.36 -6.92
CA LYS A 183 -15.53 -11.44 -7.83
C LYS A 183 -16.02 -10.06 -8.22
N GLN A 184 -16.14 -9.14 -7.26
CA GLN A 184 -16.55 -7.76 -7.51
C GLN A 184 -15.59 -7.02 -8.44
N ILE A 185 -14.28 -7.10 -8.16
CA ILE A 185 -13.25 -6.46 -8.99
C ILE A 185 -13.24 -7.05 -10.41
N ARG A 186 -13.34 -8.38 -10.56
CA ARG A 186 -13.42 -9.02 -11.90
C ARG A 186 -14.66 -8.57 -12.67
N ALA A 187 -15.81 -8.46 -12.01
CA ALA A 187 -17.04 -7.99 -12.64
C ALA A 187 -16.89 -6.53 -13.13
N ALA A 188 -16.35 -5.64 -12.30
CA ALA A 188 -16.09 -4.25 -12.67
C ALA A 188 -15.06 -4.14 -13.80
N TYR A 189 -13.97 -4.90 -13.72
CA TYR A 189 -12.95 -4.95 -14.78
C TYR A 189 -13.56 -5.40 -16.11
N LYS A 190 -14.36 -6.47 -16.11
CA LYS A 190 -15.06 -6.93 -17.32
C LYS A 190 -16.02 -5.87 -17.85
N ALA A 191 -16.79 -5.19 -16.99
CA ALA A 191 -17.72 -4.15 -17.42
C ALA A 191 -17.02 -2.97 -18.11
N GLN A 192 -15.81 -2.62 -17.67
CA GLN A 192 -15.03 -1.51 -18.23
C GLN A 192 -14.24 -1.90 -19.49
N PHE A 193 -13.61 -3.09 -19.50
CA PHE A 193 -12.65 -3.47 -20.53
C PHE A 193 -13.16 -4.53 -21.53
N ALA A 194 -14.32 -5.16 -21.31
CA ALA A 194 -14.91 -6.12 -22.26
C ALA A 194 -15.75 -5.47 -23.37
N LYS A 195 -15.74 -4.13 -23.47
CA LYS A 195 -16.41 -3.35 -24.53
C LYS A 195 -15.46 -2.90 -25.65
N ILE A 196 -14.31 -3.55 -25.81
CA ILE A 196 -13.35 -3.31 -26.90
C ILE A 196 -13.22 -4.58 -27.72
#